data_AF-A0A439CP92-F1
#
_entry.id   AF-A0A439CP92-F1
#
_cell.length_a   1.000
_cell.length_b   1.000
_cell.length_c   1.000
_cell.angle_alpha   90.00
_cell.angle_beta   90.00
_cell.angle_gamma   90.00
#
_symmetry.space_group_name_H-M   'P 1'
#
loop_
_entity.id
_entity.type
_entity.pdbx_description
1 polymer ?
#
loop_
_entity_poly.entity_id
_entity_poly.type
_entity_poly.pdbx_seq_one_letter_code
_entity_poly.pdbx_strand_id
1 'polypeptide(L)'
;ALLWLHLGDVDAARRSVAHGVAGETGERAIDALADMADGEYETALGKWRALREEMSENSVEDEMVGVNLAVCLLYTGLMPEGRDFLEGLVDGGQASHTLLFNLTTMYELCSDRAKALKMRLAERVAGFDPPAGGTSWERTNADFKL
;
A
#
# COMPACT_ATOMS: atom_id res chain seq x y z
N ALA A 1 -16.96 -0.26 6.73
CA ALA A 1 -15.65 -0.17 7.40
C ALA A 1 -14.81 0.98 6.84
N LEU A 2 -14.37 0.90 5.58
CA LEU A 2 -13.48 1.91 4.96
C LEU A 2 -14.04 3.34 4.94
N LEU A 3 -15.34 3.52 4.70
CA LEU A 3 -15.99 4.83 4.81
C LEU A 3 -15.84 5.45 6.20
N TRP A 4 -15.93 4.64 7.26
CA TRP A 4 -15.79 5.13 8.63
C TRP A 4 -14.35 5.54 8.94
N LEU A 5 -13.35 4.78 8.46
CA LEU A 5 -11.95 5.19 8.53
C LEU A 5 -11.72 6.54 7.83
N HIS A 6 -12.31 6.73 6.64
CA HIS A 6 -12.21 8.00 5.92
C HIS A 6 -12.85 9.18 6.68
N LEU A 7 -13.89 8.91 7.47
CA LEU A 7 -14.54 9.89 8.35
C LEU A 7 -13.83 10.05 9.71
N GLY A 8 -12.78 9.28 9.98
CA GLY A 8 -12.06 9.26 11.26
C GLY A 8 -12.79 8.50 12.39
N ASP A 9 -13.89 7.79 12.09
CA ASP A 9 -14.61 6.97 13.07
C ASP A 9 -14.04 5.54 13.08
N VAL A 10 -12.92 5.38 13.78
CA VAL A 10 -12.22 4.10 13.90
C VAL A 10 -13.09 3.03 14.59
N ASP A 11 -13.84 3.43 15.61
CA ASP A 11 -14.71 2.52 16.35
C ASP A 11 -15.83 1.95 15.47
N ALA A 12 -16.47 2.80 14.64
CA ALA A 12 -17.46 2.35 13.68
C ALA A 12 -16.85 1.49 12.56
N ALA A 13 -15.60 1.76 12.17
CA ALA A 13 -14.88 0.93 11.22
C ALA A 13 -14.68 -0.49 11.74
N ARG A 14 -14.17 -0.65 12.97
CA ARG A 14 -13.94 -1.96 13.62
C ARG A 14 -15.25 -2.72 13.81
N ARG A 15 -16.31 -2.06 14.28
CA ARG A 15 -17.65 -2.68 14.40
C ARG A 15 -18.23 -3.15 13.07
N SER A 16 -17.87 -2.49 11.96
CA SER A 16 -18.40 -2.85 10.63
C SER A 16 -17.82 -4.14 10.08
N VAL A 17 -16.64 -4.56 10.55
CA VAL A 17 -16.03 -5.84 10.16
C VAL A 17 -16.21 -6.92 11.21
N ALA A 18 -16.57 -6.55 12.45
CA ALA A 18 -16.95 -7.50 13.48
C ALA A 18 -17.98 -8.51 12.94
N HIS A 19 -17.80 -9.78 13.29
CA HIS A 19 -18.61 -10.93 12.86
C HIS A 19 -18.22 -11.54 11.49
N GLY A 20 -16.98 -11.40 11.03
CA GLY A 20 -16.45 -12.19 9.90
C GLY A 20 -16.91 -11.73 8.52
N VAL A 21 -17.58 -10.58 8.42
CA VAL A 21 -18.13 -10.07 7.14
C VAL A 21 -17.02 -9.76 6.12
N ALA A 22 -15.83 -9.38 6.61
CA ALA A 22 -14.66 -9.07 5.78
C ALA A 22 -13.67 -10.25 5.66
N GLY A 23 -13.94 -11.38 6.30
CA GLY A 23 -12.95 -12.44 6.53
C GLY A 23 -11.80 -12.00 7.45
N GLU A 24 -11.00 -12.97 7.91
CA GLU A 24 -9.92 -12.74 8.88
C GLU A 24 -8.83 -11.77 8.35
N THR A 25 -8.49 -11.89 7.08
CA THR A 25 -7.53 -10.98 6.42
C THR A 25 -8.07 -9.54 6.35
N GLY A 26 -9.35 -9.38 6.01
CA GLY A 26 -9.99 -8.07 5.91
C GLY A 26 -10.16 -7.39 7.28
N GLU A 27 -10.49 -8.15 8.32
CA GLU A 27 -10.52 -7.65 9.70
C GLU A 27 -9.14 -7.14 10.14
N ARG A 28 -8.08 -7.92 9.89
CA ARG A 28 -6.70 -7.52 10.22
C ARG A 28 -6.22 -6.29 9.44
N ALA A 29 -6.60 -6.16 8.18
CA ALA A 29 -6.30 -4.98 7.38
C ALA A 29 -7.00 -3.73 7.93
N ILE A 30 -8.29 -3.83 8.30
CA ILE A 30 -9.02 -2.72 8.93
C ILE A 30 -8.40 -2.35 10.28
N ASP A 31 -7.98 -3.34 11.06
CA ASP A 31 -7.32 -3.10 12.34
C ASP A 31 -5.95 -2.41 12.21
N ALA A 32 -5.22 -2.64 11.12
CA ALA A 32 -3.97 -1.94 10.85
C ALA A 32 -4.21 -0.52 10.31
N LEU A 33 -5.19 -0.34 9.42
CA LEU A 33 -5.60 0.98 8.93
C LEU A 33 -6.14 1.88 10.05
N ALA A 34 -6.86 1.30 11.01
CA ALA A 34 -7.34 1.99 12.19
C ALA A 34 -6.18 2.55 13.04
N ASP A 35 -5.16 1.74 13.31
CA ASP A 35 -3.97 2.19 14.04
C ASP A 35 -3.25 3.31 13.27
N MET A 36 -3.15 3.22 11.93
CA MET A 36 -2.59 4.32 11.11
C MET A 36 -3.42 5.61 11.22
N ALA A 37 -4.75 5.50 11.29
CA ALA A 37 -5.64 6.65 11.43
C ALA A 37 -5.49 7.32 12.81
N ASP A 38 -5.18 6.55 13.84
CA ASP A 38 -4.89 7.04 15.19
C ASP A 38 -3.44 7.56 15.36
N GLY A 39 -2.59 7.42 14.33
CA GLY A 39 -1.17 7.83 14.35
C GLY A 39 -0.23 6.80 14.97
N GLU A 40 -0.71 5.59 15.27
CA GLU A 40 0.02 4.48 15.88
C GLU A 40 0.79 3.67 14.82
N TYR A 41 1.69 4.33 14.08
CA TYR A 41 2.34 3.77 12.89
C TYR A 41 3.25 2.57 13.18
N GLU A 42 3.94 2.53 14.33
CA GLU A 42 4.77 1.39 14.74
C GLU A 42 3.91 0.13 14.96
N THR A 43 2.74 0.30 15.57
CA THR A 43 1.79 -0.80 15.82
C THR A 43 1.22 -1.29 14.49
N ALA A 44 0.80 -0.37 13.62
CA ALA A 44 0.32 -0.69 12.28
C ALA A 44 1.40 -1.41 11.44
N LEU A 45 2.66 -0.96 11.52
CA LEU A 45 3.79 -1.58 10.82
C LEU A 45 3.96 -3.05 11.20
N GLY A 46 3.84 -3.37 12.50
CA GLY A 46 3.87 -4.74 12.99
C GLY A 46 2.74 -5.60 12.39
N LYS A 47 1.52 -5.07 12.36
CA LYS A 47 0.35 -5.74 11.77
C LYS A 47 0.51 -5.99 10.27
N TRP A 48 0.99 -5.00 9.52
CA TRP A 48 1.21 -5.15 8.08
C TRP A 48 2.31 -6.15 7.76
N ARG A 49 3.40 -6.19 8.54
CA ARG A 49 4.48 -7.18 8.37
C ARG A 49 3.95 -8.60 8.56
N ALA A 50 3.20 -8.84 9.64
CA ALA A 50 2.60 -10.14 9.91
C ALA A 50 1.61 -10.56 8.82
N LEU A 51 0.75 -9.64 8.36
CA LEU A 51 -0.23 -9.93 7.31
C LEU A 51 0.46 -10.29 5.99
N ARG A 52 1.53 -9.57 5.63
CA ARG A 52 2.31 -9.82 4.40
C ARG A 52 3.05 -11.15 4.46
N GLU A 53 3.61 -11.50 5.61
CA GLU A 53 4.32 -12.78 5.82
C GLU A 53 3.38 -13.95 5.55
N GLU A 54 2.18 -13.95 6.15
CA GLU A 54 1.16 -14.99 5.91
C GLU A 54 0.68 -15.02 4.45
N MET A 55 0.46 -13.86 3.83
CA MET A 55 0.07 -13.80 2.42
C MET A 55 1.15 -14.41 1.51
N SER A 56 2.43 -14.14 1.80
CA SER A 56 3.56 -14.69 1.06
C SER A 56 3.66 -16.21 1.19
N GLU A 57 3.43 -16.76 2.38
CA GLU A 57 3.35 -18.21 2.59
C GLU A 57 2.26 -18.87 1.74
N ASN A 58 1.16 -18.13 1.50
CA ASN A 58 0.01 -18.60 0.73
C ASN A 58 0.11 -18.26 -0.77
N SER A 59 1.24 -17.69 -1.23
CA SER A 59 1.45 -17.22 -2.62
C SER A 59 0.40 -16.21 -3.09
N VAL A 60 -0.10 -15.40 -2.17
CA VAL A 60 -1.02 -14.28 -2.44
C VAL A 60 -0.24 -12.99 -2.30
N GLU A 61 -0.33 -12.10 -3.30
CA GLU A 61 0.24 -10.76 -3.23
C GLU A 61 -0.88 -9.73 -3.25
N ASP A 62 -0.89 -8.82 -2.27
CA ASP A 62 -1.80 -7.68 -2.21
C ASP A 62 -0.99 -6.39 -2.14
N GLU A 63 -1.09 -5.59 -3.20
CA GLU A 63 -0.38 -4.32 -3.35
C GLU A 63 -0.78 -3.32 -2.24
N MET A 64 -2.03 -3.35 -1.76
CA MET A 64 -2.51 -2.45 -0.70
C MET A 64 -1.77 -2.70 0.62
N VAL A 65 -1.53 -3.96 0.98
CA VAL A 65 -0.75 -4.33 2.16
C VAL A 65 0.67 -3.80 2.04
N GLY A 66 1.28 -3.97 0.85
CA GLY A 66 2.62 -3.49 0.58
C GLY A 66 2.75 -1.97 0.67
N VAL A 67 1.83 -1.23 0.04
CA VAL A 67 1.84 0.23 0.05
C VAL A 67 1.64 0.77 1.47
N ASN A 68 0.68 0.27 2.24
CA ASN A 68 0.45 0.74 3.60
C ASN A 68 1.61 0.40 4.55
N LEU A 69 2.28 -0.74 4.36
CA LEU A 69 3.51 -1.06 5.07
C LEU A 69 4.60 -0.01 4.79
N ALA A 70 4.81 0.36 3.53
CA ALA A 70 5.80 1.38 3.16
C ALA A 70 5.45 2.77 3.72
N VAL A 71 4.17 3.13 3.77
CA VAL A 71 3.71 4.37 4.41
C VAL A 71 4.05 4.35 5.91
N CYS A 72 3.85 3.22 6.60
CA CYS A 72 4.28 3.10 7.99
C CYS A 72 5.81 3.22 8.13
N LEU A 73 6.60 2.65 7.21
CA LEU A 73 8.06 2.83 7.19
C LEU A 73 8.46 4.30 7.03
N LEU A 74 7.75 5.06 6.19
CA LEU A 74 7.95 6.51 6.09
C LEU A 74 7.69 7.22 7.43
N TYR A 75 6.51 7.03 8.04
CA TYR A 75 6.14 7.74 9.27
C TYR A 75 6.98 7.34 10.50
N THR A 76 7.55 6.13 10.50
CA THR A 76 8.48 5.66 11.52
C THR A 76 9.95 6.02 11.24
N GLY A 77 10.21 6.81 10.18
CA GLY A 77 11.55 7.31 9.84
C GLY A 77 12.45 6.32 9.09
N LEU A 78 11.95 5.14 8.74
CA LEU A 78 12.64 4.09 7.98
C LEU A 78 12.49 4.32 6.46
N MET A 79 12.70 5.55 6.02
CA MET A 79 12.43 5.95 4.64
C MET A 79 13.24 5.19 3.58
N PRO A 80 14.54 4.89 3.75
CA PRO A 80 15.27 4.07 2.78
C PRO A 80 14.63 2.69 2.58
N GLU A 81 14.22 2.03 3.67
CA GLU A 81 13.53 0.73 3.63
C GLU A 81 12.18 0.87 2.91
N GLY A 82 11.40 1.91 3.24
CA GLY A 82 10.12 2.17 2.59
C GLY A 82 10.24 2.42 1.08
N ARG A 83 11.27 3.16 0.65
CA ARG A 83 11.53 3.41 -0.77
C ARG A 83 11.91 2.11 -1.48
N ASP A 84 12.90 1.41 -0.97
CA ASP A 84 13.40 0.17 -1.59
C ASP A 84 12.28 -0.88 -1.66
N PHE A 85 11.39 -0.90 -0.66
CA PHE A 85 10.21 -1.75 -0.67
C PHE A 85 9.22 -1.40 -1.79
N LEU A 86 8.86 -0.13 -1.95
CA LEU A 86 7.98 0.32 -3.04
C LEU A 86 8.61 0.11 -4.42
N GLU A 87 9.93 0.31 -4.56
CA GLU A 87 10.66 -0.02 -5.79
C GLU A 87 10.55 -1.52 -6.12
N GLY A 88 10.67 -2.39 -5.10
CA GLY A 88 10.50 -3.83 -5.25
C GLY A 88 9.10 -4.25 -5.71
N LEU A 89 8.04 -3.60 -5.19
CA LEU A 89 6.67 -3.82 -5.67
C LEU A 89 6.55 -3.49 -7.16
N VAL A 90 7.11 -2.34 -7.57
CA VAL A 90 7.14 -1.95 -8.99
C VAL A 90 7.93 -2.97 -9.82
N ASP A 91 9.08 -3.43 -9.34
CA ASP A 91 9.88 -4.44 -10.04
C ASP A 91 9.13 -5.79 -10.17
N GLY A 92 8.18 -6.06 -9.28
CA GLY A 92 7.22 -7.18 -9.38
C GLY A 92 6.10 -6.99 -10.41
N GLY A 93 6.08 -5.87 -11.15
CA GLY A 93 5.07 -5.55 -12.17
C GLY A 93 3.86 -4.78 -11.65
N GLN A 94 3.88 -4.34 -10.40
CA GLN A 94 2.80 -3.54 -9.81
C GLN A 94 2.95 -2.06 -10.18
N ALA A 95 1.85 -1.39 -10.51
CA ALA A 95 1.90 0.00 -11.01
C ALA A 95 0.62 0.79 -10.74
N SER A 96 -0.06 0.54 -9.62
CA SER A 96 -1.22 1.37 -9.29
C SER A 96 -0.85 2.83 -9.09
N HIS A 97 -1.82 3.72 -9.30
CA HIS A 97 -1.65 5.15 -9.01
C HIS A 97 -1.20 5.38 -7.56
N THR A 98 -1.74 4.64 -6.59
CA THR A 98 -1.38 4.76 -5.16
C THR A 98 0.07 4.37 -4.91
N LEU A 99 0.53 3.26 -5.48
CA LEU A 99 1.92 2.82 -5.42
C LEU A 99 2.87 3.86 -6.02
N LEU A 100 2.59 4.29 -7.26
CA LEU A 100 3.43 5.26 -7.96
C LEU A 100 3.44 6.62 -7.27
N PHE A 101 2.30 7.07 -6.74
CA PHE A 101 2.21 8.31 -5.97
C PHE A 101 3.05 8.25 -4.68
N ASN A 102 2.95 7.17 -3.91
CA ASN A 102 3.76 7.01 -2.70
C ASN A 102 5.25 6.92 -3.03
N LEU A 103 5.65 6.16 -4.06
CA LEU A 103 7.06 6.03 -4.46
C LEU A 103 7.63 7.36 -4.97
N THR A 104 6.86 8.11 -5.77
CA THR A 104 7.29 9.45 -6.22
C THR A 104 7.41 10.42 -5.05
N THR A 105 6.51 10.34 -4.06
CA THR A 105 6.62 11.10 -2.81
C THR A 105 7.89 10.73 -2.04
N MET A 106 8.22 9.44 -1.91
CA MET A 106 9.46 8.98 -1.29
C MET A 106 10.70 9.53 -2.00
N TYR A 107 10.71 9.58 -3.34
CA TYR A 107 11.82 10.18 -4.08
C TYR A 107 12.01 11.67 -3.76
N GLU A 108 10.91 12.43 -3.68
CA GLU A 108 10.97 13.86 -3.34
C GLU A 108 11.46 14.11 -1.91
N LEU A 109 11.09 13.24 -0.97
CA LEU A 109 11.47 13.39 0.44
C LEU A 109 12.91 12.95 0.72
N CYS A 110 13.43 11.96 -0.02
CA CYS A 110 14.66 11.27 0.33
C CYS A 110 15.83 11.51 -0.64
N SER A 111 15.66 12.30 -1.70
CA SER A 111 16.67 12.41 -2.77
C SER A 111 16.63 13.74 -3.52
N ASP A 112 17.79 14.39 -3.64
CA ASP A 112 17.99 15.56 -4.52
C ASP A 112 17.88 15.20 -6.01
N ARG A 113 17.84 13.91 -6.35
CA ARG A 113 17.73 13.39 -7.72
C ARG A 113 16.30 12.97 -8.06
N ALA A 114 15.30 13.42 -7.30
CA ALA A 114 13.91 12.99 -7.44
C ALA A 114 13.40 13.08 -8.89
N LYS A 115 13.70 14.18 -9.61
CA LYS A 115 13.35 14.31 -11.04
C LYS A 115 13.88 13.16 -11.89
N ALA A 116 15.14 12.76 -11.72
CA ALA A 116 15.74 11.67 -12.48
C ALA A 116 15.15 10.30 -12.10
N LEU A 117 14.87 10.08 -10.80
CA LEU A 117 14.24 8.85 -10.32
C LEU A 117 12.82 8.69 -10.85
N LYS A 118 12.02 9.77 -10.86
CA LYS A 118 10.66 9.76 -11.42
C LYS A 118 10.65 9.49 -12.93
N MET A 119 11.62 10.03 -13.68
CA MET A 119 11.75 9.72 -15.12
C MET A 119 12.07 8.23 -15.33
N ARG A 120 13.03 7.67 -14.58
CA ARG A 120 13.36 6.24 -14.65
C ARG A 120 12.18 5.34 -14.26
N LEU A 121 11.39 5.75 -13.27
CA LEU A 121 10.17 5.04 -12.88
C LEU A 121 9.15 5.04 -14.02
N ALA A 122 8.93 6.18 -14.68
CA ALA A 122 8.04 6.26 -15.83
C ALA A 122 8.51 5.38 -17.00
N GLU A 123 9.82 5.39 -17.30
CA GLU A 123 10.43 4.50 -18.30
C GLU A 123 10.23 3.02 -17.95
N ARG A 124 10.39 2.65 -16.68
CA ARG A 124 10.21 1.28 -16.19
C ARG A 124 8.76 0.81 -16.36
N VAL A 125 7.79 1.60 -15.89
CA VAL A 125 6.35 1.27 -15.97
C VAL A 125 5.87 1.24 -17.42
N ALA A 126 6.38 2.12 -18.28
CA ALA A 126 6.05 2.10 -19.71
C ALA A 126 6.56 0.83 -20.43
N GLY A 127 7.54 0.14 -19.85
CA GLY A 127 8.08 -1.11 -20.36
C GLY A 127 7.35 -2.37 -19.88
N PHE A 128 6.30 -2.25 -19.04
CA PHE A 128 5.57 -3.42 -18.57
C PHE A 128 4.71 -4.02 -19.68
N ASP A 129 4.65 -5.35 -19.71
CA ASP A 129 3.75 -6.06 -20.60
C ASP A 129 2.29 -5.83 -20.18
N PRO A 130 1.37 -5.65 -21.15
CA PRO A 130 -0.06 -5.56 -20.83
C PRO A 130 -0.51 -6.82 -20.07
N PRO A 131 -1.38 -6.69 -19.06
CA PRO A 131 -1.88 -7.84 -18.31
C PRO A 131 -2.44 -8.91 -19.25
N ALA A 132 -2.08 -10.18 -18.99
CA ALA A 132 -2.60 -11.30 -19.76
C ALA A 132 -4.14 -11.29 -19.73
N GLY A 133 -4.76 -11.00 -20.88
CA GLY A 133 -6.22 -10.89 -20.99
C GLY A 133 -6.74 -9.57 -21.57
N GLY A 134 -5.89 -8.62 -21.94
CA GLY A 134 -6.31 -7.40 -22.66
C GLY A 134 -7.14 -6.44 -21.81
N THR A 135 -7.16 -6.63 -20.49
CA THR A 135 -7.81 -5.71 -19.55
C THR A 135 -6.92 -4.48 -19.42
N SER A 136 -7.51 -3.32 -19.72
CA SER A 136 -6.87 -2.00 -19.76
C SER A 136 -6.01 -1.75 -18.52
N TRP A 137 -4.88 -1.06 -18.72
CA TRP A 137 -4.06 -0.44 -17.65
C TRP A 137 -4.87 0.47 -16.72
N GLU A 138 -6.07 0.85 -17.14
CA GLU A 138 -7.06 1.61 -16.39
C GLU A 138 -7.77 0.71 -15.37
N ARG A 139 -7.17 0.55 -14.18
CA ARG A 139 -7.99 0.30 -12.98
C ARG A 139 -8.80 1.57 -12.71
N THR A 140 -10.05 1.42 -12.30
CA THR A 140 -10.95 2.57 -12.15
C THR A 140 -10.50 3.40 -10.94
N ASN A 141 -10.77 4.71 -10.89
CA ASN A 141 -10.45 5.55 -9.71
C ASN A 141 -10.98 5.00 -8.36
N ALA A 142 -11.99 4.13 -8.39
CA ALA A 142 -12.48 3.42 -7.21
C ALA A 142 -11.43 2.45 -6.61
N ASP A 143 -10.53 1.92 -7.44
CA ASP A 143 -9.47 0.97 -7.06
C ASP A 143 -8.20 1.68 -6.53
N PHE A 144 -8.11 3.02 -6.65
CA PHE A 144 -6.93 3.81 -6.27
C PHE A 144 -7.12 4.70 -5.04
N LYS A 145 -8.33 4.78 -4.50
CA LYS A 145 -8.64 5.58 -3.31
C LYS A 145 -8.74 4.71 -2.06
N LEU A 146 -7.80 3.79 -1.90
CA LEU A 146 -7.55 3.05 -0.67
C LEU A 146 -6.04 2.85 -0.53
#